data_AF-A0A7J9ZJA4-F1
#
_entry.id   AF-A0A7J9ZJA4-F1
#
_cell.length_a   1.000
_cell.length_b   1.000
_cell.length_c   1.000
_cell.angle_alpha   90.00
_cell.angle_beta   90.00
_cell.angle_gamma   90.00
#
_symmetry.space_group_name_H-M   'P 1'
#
loop_
_entity.id
_entity.type
_entity.pdbx_description
1 polymer ?
#
loop_
_entity_poly.entity_id
_entity_poly.type
_entity_poly.pdbx_seq_one_letter_code
_entity_poly.pdbx_strand_id
1 'polypeptide(L)' 'MAKLDEIDGWLRDWFAGLLEEHGVPGAAIAVASGGEVVDHAAGVLSMATGVEATTDSVFQVGSITKGWTTTLVM' A
#
# COMPACT_ATOMS: atom_id res chain seq x y z
N MET A 1 6.64 -12.82 -12.66
CA MET A 1 7.31 -14.02 -12.09
C MET A 1 8.62 -13.70 -11.38
N ALA A 2 9.80 -14.26 -11.70
CA ALA A 2 10.95 -14.28 -10.74
C ALA A 2 11.27 -12.96 -10.01
N LYS A 3 11.17 -11.82 -10.70
CA LYS A 3 11.39 -10.49 -10.09
C LYS A 3 10.23 -10.02 -9.17
N LEU A 4 8.98 -10.33 -9.51
CA LEU A 4 7.83 -10.06 -8.66
C LEU A 4 7.83 -10.96 -7.43
N ASP A 5 8.25 -12.22 -7.56
CA ASP A 5 8.38 -13.14 -6.43
C ASP A 5 9.46 -12.68 -5.43
N GLU A 6 10.58 -12.16 -5.96
CA GLU A 6 11.63 -11.52 -5.14
C GLU A 6 11.10 -10.27 -4.41
N ILE A 7 10.32 -9.43 -5.11
CA ILE A 7 9.68 -8.25 -4.52
C ILE A 7 8.66 -8.65 -3.44
N ASP A 8 7.84 -9.68 -3.68
CA ASP A 8 6.88 -10.18 -2.71
C ASP A 8 7.57 -10.63 -1.42
N GLY A 9 8.65 -11.41 -1.54
CA GLY A 9 9.45 -11.83 -0.40
C GLY A 9 10.05 -10.64 0.36
N TRP A 10 10.61 -9.67 -0.36
CA TRP A 10 11.16 -8.46 0.26
C TRP A 10 10.11 -7.64 0.99
N LEU A 11 8.92 -7.44 0.38
CA LEU A 11 7.82 -6.71 1.01
C LEU A 11 7.33 -7.41 2.28
N ARG A 12 7.18 -8.74 2.22
CA ARG A 12 6.77 -9.56 3.36
C ARG A 12 7.71 -9.41 4.56
N ASP A 13 9.02 -9.36 4.31
CA ASP A 13 10.04 -9.34 5.36
C ASP A 13 10.29 -7.95 5.95
N TRP A 14 10.20 -6.89 5.13
CA TRP A 14 10.68 -5.56 5.51
C TRP A 14 9.58 -4.50 5.68
N PHE A 15 8.43 -4.64 5.02
CA PHE A 15 7.46 -3.55 4.93
C PHE A 15 6.94 -3.10 6.30
N ALA A 16 6.55 -4.04 7.17
CA ALA A 16 6.06 -3.71 8.51
C ALA A 16 7.12 -2.99 9.37
N GLY A 17 8.40 -3.36 9.23
CA GLY A 17 9.49 -2.71 9.96
C GLY A 17 9.69 -1.25 9.57
N LEU A 18 9.48 -0.89 8.30
CA LEU A 18 9.55 0.50 7.83
C LEU A 18 8.45 1.38 8.43
N LEU A 19 7.25 0.82 8.66
CA LEU A 19 6.17 1.55 9.31
C LEU A 19 6.55 1.87 10.76
N GLU A 20 7.13 0.90 11.47
CA GLU A 20 7.60 1.09 12.84
C GLU A 20 8.75 2.11 12.92
N GLU A 21 9.75 2.00 12.05
CA GLU A 21 10.89 2.92 11.98
C GLU A 21 10.46 4.38 11.78
N HIS A 22 9.41 4.60 10.99
CA HIS A 22 8.94 5.94 10.64
C HIS A 22 7.69 6.39 11.41
N GLY A 23 7.21 5.61 12.37
CA GLY A 23 6.03 5.94 13.17
C GLY A 23 4.74 6.06 12.34
N VAL A 24 4.62 5.28 11.26
CA VAL A 24 3.45 5.24 10.39
C VAL A 24 2.44 4.22 10.95
N PRO A 25 1.23 4.63 11.38
CA PRO A 25 0.28 3.72 12.03
C PRO A 25 -0.19 2.55 11.17
N GLY A 26 -0.37 2.77 9.87
CA GLY A 26 -0.81 1.75 8.94
C GLY A 26 -0.64 2.22 7.49
N ALA A 27 -0.34 1.27 6.61
CA ALA A 27 -0.13 1.52 5.19
C ALA A 27 -0.43 0.27 4.35
N ALA A 28 -0.70 0.51 3.07
CA ALA A 28 -0.79 -0.52 2.04
C ALA A 28 0.16 -0.20 0.88
N ILE A 29 0.72 -1.22 0.25
CA ILE A 29 1.64 -1.13 -0.88
C ILE A 29 1.26 -2.16 -1.94
N ALA A 30 1.37 -1.78 -3.21
CA ALA A 30 1.13 -2.67 -4.34
C ALA A 30 2.17 -2.43 -5.45
N VAL A 31 2.63 -3.51 -6.09
CA VAL A 31 3.55 -3.48 -7.22
C VAL A 31 2.92 -4.25 -8.38
N ALA A 32 2.73 -3.59 -9.51
CA ALA A 32 2.19 -4.19 -10.73
C ALA A 32 3.27 -4.36 -11.80
N SER A 33 3.39 -5.55 -12.38
CA SER A 33 4.32 -5.82 -13.49
C SER A 33 3.83 -6.99 -14.35
N GLY A 34 3.84 -6.83 -15.67
CA GLY A 34 3.46 -7.90 -16.60
C GLY A 34 2.01 -8.40 -16.45
N GLY A 35 1.10 -7.58 -15.94
CA GLY A 35 -0.31 -7.96 -15.68
C GLY A 35 -0.53 -8.68 -14.35
N GLU A 36 0.53 -8.93 -13.59
CA GLU A 36 0.49 -9.46 -12.22
C GLU A 36 0.59 -8.30 -11.21
N VAL A 37 -0.01 -8.48 -10.04
CA VAL A 37 0.07 -7.55 -8.91
C VAL A 37 0.44 -8.32 -7.65
N VAL A 38 1.36 -7.79 -6.87
CA VAL A 38 1.62 -8.21 -5.48
C VAL A 38 1.29 -7.04 -4.57
N ASP A 39 0.57 -7.29 -3.49
CA ASP A 39 0.16 -6.27 -2.53
C ASP A 39 0.33 -6.75 -1.09
N HIS A 40 0.58 -5.79 -0.20
CA HIS A 40 0.75 -6.01 1.24
C HIS A 40 0.15 -4.83 2.00
N ALA A 41 -0.33 -5.10 3.22
CA ALA A 41 -0.74 -4.09 4.17
C ALA A 41 -0.16 -4.41 5.55
N ALA A 42 0.11 -3.38 6.33
CA ALA A 42 0.65 -3.51 7.68
C ALA A 42 0.12 -2.40 8.59
N GLY A 43 0.10 -2.68 9.89
CA GLY A 43 -0.35 -1.76 10.92
C GLY A 43 -1.87 -1.67 11.07
N VAL A 44 -2.35 -0.54 11.57
CA VAL A 44 -3.77 -0.28 11.85
C VAL A 44 -4.31 0.88 11.01
N LEU A 45 -5.53 0.73 10.51
CA LEU A 45 -6.26 1.78 9.79
C LEU A 45 -6.69 2.92 10.72
N SER A 46 -6.87 2.63 12.02
CA SER A 46 -7.29 3.62 13.01
C SER A 46 -6.76 3.28 14.40
N MET A 47 -5.94 4.18 14.94
CA MET A 47 -5.39 4.06 16.31
C MET A 47 -6.49 4.03 17.39
N ALA A 48 -7.65 4.64 17.13
CA ALA A 48 -8.74 4.69 18.09
C ALA A 48 -9.50 3.36 18.20
N THR A 49 -9.55 2.59 17.11
CA THR A 49 -10.35 1.35 17.03
C THR A 49 -9.49 0.10 16.98
N GLY A 50 -8.21 0.22 16.62
CA GLY A 50 -7.30 -0.91 16.42
C GLY A 50 -7.61 -1.75 15.18
N VAL A 51 -8.54 -1.32 14.32
CA VAL A 51 -8.85 -2.03 13.07
C VAL A 51 -7.59 -2.15 12.22
N GLU A 52 -7.23 -3.37 11.83
CA GLU A 52 -6.05 -3.66 11.01
C GLU A 52 -6.17 -2.99 9.63
N ALA A 53 -5.04 -2.49 9.13
CA ALA A 53 -4.96 -2.07 7.74
C ALA A 53 -4.91 -3.32 6.85
N THR A 54 -5.71 -3.31 5.80
CA THR A 54 -5.79 -4.35 4.77
C THR A 54 -5.50 -3.74 3.40
N THR A 55 -5.25 -4.56 2.38
CA THR A 55 -5.08 -4.10 1.01
C THR A 55 -6.37 -3.47 0.43
N ASP A 56 -7.52 -3.75 1.05
CA ASP A 56 -8.82 -3.13 0.74
C ASP A 56 -9.09 -1.84 1.55
N SER A 57 -8.19 -1.42 2.44
CA SER A 57 -8.38 -0.24 3.26
C SER A 57 -8.34 1.05 2.43
N VAL A 58 -9.24 1.98 2.73
CA VAL A 58 -9.32 3.26 2.01
C VAL A 58 -8.42 4.30 2.67
N PHE A 59 -7.46 4.82 1.90
CA PHE A 59 -6.58 5.92 2.30
C PHE A 59 -6.88 7.18 1.49
N GLN A 60 -6.70 8.34 2.12
CA GLN A 60 -6.75 9.62 1.42
C GLN A 60 -5.50 9.79 0.57
N VAL A 61 -5.65 9.86 -0.76
CA VAL A 61 -4.52 9.93 -1.70
C VAL A 61 -4.13 11.36 -2.10
N GLY A 62 -4.85 12.37 -1.60
CA GLY A 62 -4.51 13.78 -1.79
C GLY A 62 -4.36 14.19 -3.26
N SER A 63 -3.19 14.73 -3.63
CA SER A 63 -2.94 15.23 -4.99
C SER A 63 -2.96 14.16 -6.08
N ILE A 64 -2.92 12.86 -5.73
CA ILE A 64 -3.08 11.76 -6.70
C ILE A 64 -4.48 11.82 -7.34
N THR A 65 -5.49 12.33 -6.64
CA THR A 65 -6.85 12.54 -7.17
C THR A 65 -6.86 13.43 -8.43
N LYS A 66 -5.86 14.31 -8.61
CA LYS A 66 -5.79 15.19 -9.79
C LYS A 66 -5.74 14.41 -11.11
N GLY A 67 -5.11 13.23 -11.13
CA GLY A 67 -5.11 12.38 -12.33
C GLY A 67 -6.53 11.99 -12.78
N TRP A 68 -7.41 11.73 -11.81
CA TRP A 68 -8.83 11.43 -12.09
C TRP A 68 -9.58 12.64 -12.63
N THR A 69 -9.35 13.83 -12.07
CA THR A 69 -9.95 15.07 -12.59
C THR A 69 -9.47 15.35 -14.01
N THR A 70 -8.19 15.15 -14.30
CA THR A 70 -7.66 15.30 -15.67
C THR A 70 -8.35 14.33 -16.62
N THR A 71 -8.46 13.05 -16.26
CA THR A 71 -9.17 12.05 -17.10
C THR A 71 -10.63 12.41 -17.32
N LEU A 72 -11.31 13.04 -16.36
CA LEU A 72 -12.69 13.46 -16.52
C LEU A 72 -12.87 14.60 -17.54
N VAL A 73 -11.91 15.54 -17.62
CA VAL A 73 -12.03 16.76 -18.44
C VAL A 73 -11.39 16.67 -19.82
N MET A 74 -10.64 15.60 -20.10
CA MET A 74 -9.99 15.31 -21.38
C MET A 74 -10.78 14.28 -22.17
#